data_AF-E2BCQ8-F1
#
_entry.id   AF-E2BCQ8-F1
#
_cell.length_a   1.000
_cell.length_b   1.000
_cell.length_c   1.000
_cell.angle_alpha   90.00
_cell.angle_beta   90.00
_cell.angle_gamma   90.00
#
_symmetry.space_group_name_H-M   'P 1'
#
loop_
_entity.id
_entity.type
_entity.pdbx_description
1 polymer ?
#
loop_
_entity_poly.entity_id
_entity_poly.type
_entity_poly.pdbx_seq_one_letter_code
_entity_poly.pdbx_strand_id
1 'polypeptide(L)' 'FKWNVLPHPPYSPNIAPFDYWLFRRMQHDLAGHRFTSFADIENWLQTWIASKDESFFRDGIRKLPEKWEKVVVSDGKY' A
#
# COMPACT_ATOMS: atom_id res chain seq x y z
N PHE A 1 -25.95 4.33 -0.39
CA PHE A 1 -24.80 3.48 -0.75
C PHE A 1 -24.55 2.49 0.39
N LYS A 2 -24.58 1.18 0.13
CA LYS A 2 -24.23 0.14 1.12
C LYS A 2 -22.94 -0.52 0.66
N TRP A 3 -21.86 -0.28 1.39
CA TRP A 3 -20.56 -0.89 1.11
C TRP A 3 -20.49 -2.29 1.72
N ASN A 4 -19.81 -3.21 1.04
CA ASN A 4 -19.45 -4.50 1.63
C ASN A 4 -18.09 -4.35 2.34
N VAL A 5 -18.02 -4.74 3.61
CA VAL A 5 -16.79 -4.69 4.40
C VAL A 5 -16.09 -6.04 4.29
N LEU A 6 -14.87 -6.05 3.77
CA LEU A 6 -14.07 -7.27 3.67
C LEU A 6 -13.48 -7.62 5.06
N PRO A 7 -13.48 -8.89 5.46
CA PRO A 7 -12.83 -9.31 6.70
C PRO A 7 -11.31 -9.08 6.58
N HIS A 8 -10.73 -8.52 7.63
CA HIS A 8 -9.28 -8.28 7.71
C HIS A 8 -8.76 -8.79 9.06
N PRO A 9 -7.89 -9.81 9.09
CA PRO A 9 -7.30 -10.31 10.33
C PRO A 9 -6.41 -9.26 11.01
N PRO A 10 -6.28 -9.31 12.35
CA PRO A 10 -5.44 -8.39 13.09
C PRO A 10 -3.96 -8.60 12.77
N TYR A 11 -3.18 -7.51 12.78
CA TYR A 11 -1.74 -7.50 12.55
C TYR A 11 -1.28 -8.08 11.20
N SER A 12 -2.07 -7.93 10.13
CA SER A 12 -1.73 -8.47 8.79
C SER A 12 -1.42 -7.38 7.74
N PRO A 13 -0.37 -6.56 7.92
CA PRO A 13 0.01 -5.55 6.94
C PRO A 13 0.48 -6.18 5.61
N ASN A 14 0.93 -7.44 5.64
CA ASN A 14 1.35 -8.18 4.45
C ASN A 14 0.19 -8.47 3.46
N ILE A 15 -1.07 -8.39 3.89
CA ILE A 15 -2.26 -8.56 3.02
C ILE A 15 -3.05 -7.25 2.84
N ALA A 16 -2.64 -6.15 3.46
CA ALA A 16 -3.21 -4.83 3.24
C ALA A 16 -2.52 -4.13 2.06
N PRO A 17 -3.21 -3.83 0.94
CA PRO A 17 -2.59 -3.25 -0.25
C PRO A 17 -1.89 -1.92 0.01
N PHE A 18 -2.43 -1.09 0.89
CA PHE A 18 -1.78 0.16 1.28
C PHE A 18 -0.40 -0.08 1.91
N ASP A 19 -0.30 -1.04 2.84
CA ASP A 19 0.95 -1.30 3.56
C ASP A 19 1.98 -2.02 2.69
N TYR A 20 1.62 -3.16 2.09
CA TYR A 20 2.59 -3.94 1.33
C TYR A 20 2.91 -3.35 -0.04
N TRP A 21 1.99 -2.57 -0.63
CA TRP A 21 2.13 -1.95 -1.94
C TRP A 21 2.50 -0.49 -1.82
N LEU A 22 1.51 0.37 -1.58
CA LEU A 22 1.61 1.83 -1.72
C LEU A 22 2.69 2.42 -0.81
N PHE A 23 2.54 2.26 0.51
CA PHE A 23 3.43 2.85 1.51
C PHE A 23 4.84 2.28 1.42
N ARG A 24 5.01 1.02 1.07
CA ARG A 24 6.35 0.45 0.85
C ARG A 24 7.11 1.17 -0.28
N ARG A 25 6.46 1.50 -1.40
CA ARG A 25 7.13 2.26 -2.49
C ARG A 25 7.30 3.72 -2.10
N MET A 26 6.30 4.29 -1.46
CA MET A 26 6.37 5.67 -0.98
C MET A 26 7.53 5.86 -0.01
N GLN A 27 7.72 4.96 0.95
CA GLN A 27 8.84 4.98 1.91
C GLN A 27 10.20 4.90 1.23
N HIS A 28 10.32 4.09 0.18
CA HIS A 28 11.55 4.02 -0.61
C HIS A 28 11.85 5.38 -1.26
N ASP A 29 10.86 6.01 -1.88
CA ASP A 29 11.04 7.29 -2.55
C ASP A 29 11.18 8.46 -1.56
N LEU A 30 10.60 8.34 -0.37
CA LEU A 30 10.76 9.27 0.75
C LEU A 30 12.16 9.20 1.37
N ALA A 31 12.88 8.10 1.21
CA ALA A 31 14.18 7.92 1.84
C ALA A 31 15.13 9.04 1.41
N GLY A 32 15.71 9.73 2.39
CA GLY A 32 16.63 10.84 2.15
C GLY A 32 15.97 12.21 1.89
N HIS A 33 14.64 12.29 1.76
CA HIS A 33 13.95 13.58 1.69
C HIS A 33 13.89 14.24 3.08
N ARG A 34 14.12 15.56 3.12
CA ARG A 34 13.89 16.40 4.30
C ARG A 34 12.92 17.50 3.90
N PHE A 35 11.76 17.51 4.54
CA PHE A 35 10.76 18.55 4.34
C PHE A 35 10.95 19.66 5.37
N THR A 36 10.67 20.90 4.98
CA THR A 36 10.80 22.07 5.86
C THR A 36 9.44 22.63 6.29
N SER A 37 8.37 22.26 5.59
CA SER A 37 7.01 22.69 5.86
C SER A 37 6.00 21.57 5.60
N PHE A 38 4.79 21.73 6.15
CA PHE A 38 3.66 20.85 5.81
C PHE A 38 3.26 20.96 4.34
N ALA A 39 3.35 22.16 3.76
CA ALA A 39 3.05 22.38 2.34
C ALA A 39 4.02 21.61 1.43
N ASP A 40 5.30 21.47 1.82
CA ASP A 40 6.28 20.68 1.08
C ASP A 40 5.86 19.20 1.05
N ILE A 41 5.37 18.67 2.19
CA ILE A 41 4.91 17.28 2.32
C ILE A 41 3.68 17.06 1.44
N GLU A 42 2.71 17.97 1.50
CA GLU A 42 1.47 17.87 0.71
C GLU A 42 1.77 17.92 -0.79
N ASN A 43 2.58 18.87 -1.25
CA ASN A 43 2.96 18.99 -2.66
C ASN A 43 3.74 17.75 -3.14
N TRP A 44 4.68 17.24 -2.34
CA TRP A 44 5.42 16.02 -2.66
C TRP A 44 4.48 14.82 -2.78
N LEU A 45 3.55 14.65 -1.83
CA LEU A 45 2.60 13.53 -1.83
C LEU A 45 1.69 13.57 -3.05
N GLN A 46 1.12 14.74 -3.36
CA GLN A 46 0.25 14.92 -4.54
C GLN A 46 1.00 14.62 -5.83
N THR A 47 2.23 15.15 -5.97
CA THR A 47 3.10 14.89 -7.13
C THR A 47 3.45 13.41 -7.24
N TRP A 48 3.79 12.77 -6.13
CA TRP A 48 4.16 11.36 -6.10
C TRP A 48 2.99 10.47 -6.52
N ILE A 49 1.78 10.71 -6.00
CA ILE A 49 0.58 9.95 -6.37
C ILE A 49 0.24 10.18 -7.85
N ALA A 50 0.26 11.43 -8.32
CA ALA A 50 -0.03 11.77 -9.71
C ALA A 50 1.01 11.21 -10.69
N SER A 51 2.23 10.94 -10.23
CA SER A 51 3.28 10.30 -11.05
C SER A 51 3.03 8.81 -11.30
N LYS A 52 2.16 8.15 -10.53
CA LYS A 52 1.86 6.73 -10.69
C LYS A 52 0.73 6.55 -11.69
N ASP A 53 0.93 5.64 -12.62
CA ASP A 53 -0.07 5.30 -13.60
C ASP A 53 -1.14 4.35 -13.01
N GLU A 54 -2.23 4.13 -13.73
CA GLU A 54 -3.32 3.27 -13.25
C GLU A 54 -2.85 1.82 -13.01
N SER A 55 -1.89 1.32 -13.80
CA SER A 55 -1.39 -0.04 -13.63
C SER A 55 -0.71 -0.24 -12.29
N PHE A 56 0.00 0.78 -11.80
CA PHE A 56 0.61 0.74 -10.47
C PHE A 56 -0.40 0.41 -9.37
N PHE A 57 -1.56 1.09 -9.35
CA PHE A 57 -2.58 0.84 -8.33
C PHE A 57 -3.26 -0.51 -8.53
N ARG A 58 -3.59 -0.83 -9.79
CA ARG A 58 -4.23 -2.09 -10.16
C ARG A 58 -3.38 -3.31 -9.80
N ASP A 59 -2.07 -3.23 -10.02
CA ASP A 59 -1.12 -4.31 -9.74
C ASP A 59 -0.95 -4.54 -8.23
N GLY A 60 -1.02 -3.47 -7.44
CA GLY A 60 -1.09 -3.56 -5.99
C GLY A 60 -2.27 -4.42 -5.53
N ILE A 61 -3.46 -4.17 -6.08
CA ILE A 61 -4.67 -4.95 -5.77
C ILE A 61 -4.59 -6.38 -6.32
N ARG A 62 -4.09 -6.57 -7.55
CA ARG A 62 -4.00 -7.88 -8.20
C ARG A 62 -3.06 -8.87 -7.49
N LYS A 63 -2.20 -8.39 -6.59
CA LYS A 63 -1.36 -9.24 -5.73
C LYS A 63 -2.04 -9.81 -4.50
N LEU A 64 -3.27 -9.38 -4.18
CA LEU A 64 -4.03 -9.91 -3.04
C LEU A 64 -4.21 -11.44 -3.09
N PRO A 65 -4.64 -12.07 -4.20
CA PRO A 65 -4.80 -13.52 -4.26
C PRO A 65 -3.52 -14.29 -3.94
N GLU A 66 -2.39 -13.90 -4.54
CA GLU A 66 -1.07 -14.49 -4.28
C GLU A 66 -0.68 -14.38 -2.79
N LYS A 67 -1.02 -13.25 -2.16
CA LYS A 67 -0.72 -13.01 -0.74
C LYS A 67 -1.63 -13.80 0.19
N TRP A 68 -2.91 -13.94 -0.14
CA TRP A 68 -3.83 -14.78 0.61
C TRP A 68 -3.40 -16.25 0.53
N GLU A 69 -3.05 -16.73 -0.66
CA GLU A 69 -2.55 -18.09 -0.85
C GLU A 69 -1.31 -18.35 0.02
N LYS A 70 -0.35 -17.43 0.04
CA LYS A 70 0.84 -17.53 0.91
C LYS A 70 0.48 -17.62 2.40
N VAL A 71 -0.49 -16.83 2.86
CA VAL A 71 -0.96 -16.87 4.27
C VAL A 71 -1.66 -18.19 4.60
N VAL A 72 -2.43 -18.75 3.66
CA VAL A 72 -3.08 -20.05 3.86
C VAL A 72 -2.04 -21.18 3.91
N VAL A 73 -1.10 -21.20 2.95
CA VAL A 73 -0.03 -22.21 2.90
C VAL A 73 0.89 -22.15 4.11
N SER A 74 1.05 -20.98 4.73
CA SER A 74 1.87 -20.81 5.93
C SER A 74 1.13 -21.07 7.24
N ASP A 75 -0.12 -21.57 7.20
CA ASP A 75 -1.00 -21.70 8.38
C ASP A 75 -1.10 -20.39 9.18
N GLY A 76 -1.19 -19.25 8.48
CA GLY A 76 -1.29 -17.93 9.08
C GLY A 76 0.03 -17.31 9.54
N LYS A 77 1.18 -17.97 9.31
CA LYS A 77 2.50 -17.44 9.66
C LYS A 77 3.03 -16.45 8.62
N TYR A 78 3.93 -15.56 9.06
CA TYR A 78 4.56 -14.54 8.22
C TYR A 78 5.97 -14.94 7.79
#